data_AF-A0A6V7NU06-F1
#
_entry.id   AF-A0A6V7NU06-F1
#
_cell.length_a   1.000
_cell.length_b   1.000
_cell.length_c   1.000
_cell.angle_alpha   90.00
_cell.angle_beta   90.00
_cell.angle_gamma   90.00
#
_symmetry.space_group_name_H-M   'P 1'
#
loop_
_entity.id
_entity.type
_entity.pdbx_description
1 polymer ?
#
loop_
_entity_poly.entity_id
_entity_poly.type
_entity_poly.pdbx_seq_one_letter_code
_entity_poly.pdbx_strand_id
1 'polypeptide(L)'
;MAFAPYSEVDRTRRIRGHGDRTESDLAAAKLDLERWDDSFLNVPVNTLYDISTVANFMVVEDLLDSCCQKIASMIRGKSVEEIRKLFNIENDFTPEEEAEIREENSWALL
;
A
#
# COMPACT_ATOMS: atom_id res chain seq x y z
N MET A 1 -28.29 43.96 48.37
CA MET A 1 -27.01 43.50 47.76
C MET A 1 -26.63 42.19 48.42
N ALA A 2 -26.72 41.07 47.71
CA ALA A 2 -26.23 39.78 48.20
C ALA A 2 -25.25 39.24 47.14
N PHE A 3 -23.97 39.18 47.49
CA PHE A 3 -22.93 38.56 46.67
C PHE A 3 -22.96 37.05 46.93
N ALA A 4 -23.29 36.26 45.92
CA ALA A 4 -23.18 34.80 45.98
C ALA A 4 -21.70 34.37 45.89
N PRO A 5 -21.28 33.29 46.59
CA PRO A 5 -19.89 32.85 46.63
C PRO A 5 -19.43 32.26 45.30
N TYR A 6 -18.16 32.52 45.00
CA TYR A 6 -17.44 32.16 43.78
C TYR A 6 -17.14 30.64 43.72
N SER A 7 -18.17 29.79 43.66
CA SER A 7 -17.97 28.33 43.56
C SER A 7 -18.91 27.63 42.58
N GLU A 8 -19.71 28.35 41.81
CA GLU A 8 -20.67 27.73 40.88
C GLU A 8 -20.62 28.23 39.42
N VAL A 9 -19.60 29.00 39.04
CA VAL A 9 -19.54 29.58 37.67
C VAL A 9 -18.79 28.72 36.65
N ASP A 10 -18.47 27.45 36.94
CA ASP A 10 -17.72 26.61 35.98
C ASP A 10 -18.42 25.29 35.61
N ARG A 11 -19.76 25.29 35.56
CA ARG A 11 -20.54 24.11 35.09
C ARG A 11 -21.02 24.18 33.64
N THR A 12 -20.57 25.14 32.85
CA THR A 12 -20.98 25.23 31.43
C THR A 12 -19.85 25.55 30.46
N ARG A 13 -18.60 25.23 30.80
CA ARG A 13 -17.62 24.95 29.75
C ARG A 13 -17.70 23.47 29.38
N ARG A 14 -18.77 23.12 28.66
CA ARG A 14 -18.81 21.91 27.82
C ARG A 14 -17.65 22.09 26.84
N ILE A 15 -16.50 21.55 27.20
CA ILE A 15 -15.35 21.41 26.32
C ILE A 15 -15.93 20.61 25.14
N ARG A 16 -16.10 21.28 23.99
CA ARG A 16 -16.54 20.64 22.75
C ARG A 16 -15.66 19.40 22.60
N GLY A 17 -16.31 18.23 22.60
CA GLY A 17 -15.63 16.96 22.59
C GLY A 17 -14.52 16.98 21.55
N HIS A 18 -13.30 16.73 22.00
CA HIS A 18 -12.35 16.04 21.15
C HIS A 18 -13.05 14.71 20.86
N GLY A 19 -13.79 14.65 19.74
CA GLY A 19 -14.66 13.53 19.45
C GLY A 19 -13.79 12.27 19.37
N ASP A 20 -14.02 11.32 20.27
CA ASP A 20 -13.47 9.98 20.13
C ASP A 20 -13.95 9.47 18.77
N ARG A 21 -13.03 9.38 17.81
CA ARG A 21 -13.29 8.71 16.55
C ARG A 21 -13.64 7.26 16.89
N THR A 22 -14.82 6.83 16.46
CA THR A 22 -15.25 5.46 16.70
C THR A 22 -14.34 4.51 15.92
N GLU A 23 -14.30 3.25 16.34
CA GLU A 23 -13.56 2.20 15.61
C GLU A 23 -14.05 2.09 14.15
N SER A 24 -15.34 2.35 13.92
CA SER A 24 -15.93 2.45 12.58
C SER A 24 -15.35 3.62 11.77
N ASP A 25 -15.12 4.78 12.39
CA ASP A 25 -14.53 5.95 11.71
C ASP A 25 -13.06 5.71 11.34
N LEU A 26 -12.32 5.00 12.19
CA LEU A 26 -10.93 4.60 11.91
C LEU A 26 -10.87 3.56 10.78
N ALA A 27 -11.78 2.58 10.77
CA ALA A 27 -11.86 1.59 9.71
C ALA A 27 -12.22 2.23 8.35
N ALA A 28 -13.15 3.19 8.34
CA ALA A 28 -13.50 3.94 7.14
C ALA A 28 -12.31 4.75 6.61
N ALA A 29 -11.59 5.46 7.48
CA ALA A 29 -10.40 6.21 7.11
C ALA A 29 -9.28 5.32 6.55
N LYS A 30 -9.11 4.11 7.10
CA LYS A 30 -8.16 3.12 6.60
C LYS A 30 -8.52 2.66 5.18
N LEU A 31 -9.79 2.33 4.95
CA LEU A 31 -10.26 1.93 3.62
C LEU A 31 -10.10 3.05 2.58
N ASP A 32 -10.34 4.30 2.98
CA ASP A 32 -10.12 5.46 2.11
C ASP A 32 -8.62 5.66 1.78
N LEU A 33 -7.73 5.40 2.74
CA LEU A 33 -6.29 5.43 2.51
C LEU A 33 -5.85 4.32 1.54
N GLU A 34 -6.32 3.08 1.72
CA GLU A 34 -6.04 1.96 0.82
C GLU A 34 -6.49 2.27 -0.63
N ARG A 35 -7.66 2.90 -0.79
CA ARG A 35 -8.15 3.35 -2.11
C ARG A 35 -7.30 4.46 -2.71
N TRP A 36 -6.83 5.38 -1.88
CA TRP A 36 -5.95 6.45 -2.31
C TRP A 36 -4.60 5.89 -2.79
N ASP A 37 -3.99 4.97 -2.02
CA ASP A 37 -2.76 4.27 -2.39
C ASP A 37 -2.91 3.56 -3.74
N ASP A 38 -4.04 2.88 -3.95
CA ASP A 38 -4.31 2.18 -5.20
C ASP A 38 -4.41 3.11 -6.41
N SER A 39 -4.97 4.30 -6.20
CA SER A 39 -5.06 5.36 -7.21
C SER A 39 -3.70 6.05 -7.43
N PHE A 40 -2.94 6.29 -6.37
CA PHE A 40 -1.63 6.94 -6.42
C PHE A 40 -0.59 6.05 -7.13
N LEU A 41 -0.59 4.75 -6.83
CA LEU A 41 0.32 3.77 -7.42
C LEU A 41 -0.16 3.23 -8.77
N ASN A 42 -1.27 3.75 -9.31
CA ASN A 42 -1.72 3.46 -10.68
C ASN A 42 -0.91 4.24 -11.71
N VAL A 43 0.38 3.95 -11.77
CA VAL A 43 1.36 4.58 -12.66
C VAL A 43 2.06 3.52 -13.51
N PRO A 44 2.76 3.89 -14.59
CA PRO A 44 3.57 2.94 -15.35
C PRO A 44 4.60 2.22 -14.49
N VAL A 45 4.93 0.96 -14.86
CA VAL A 45 5.85 0.09 -14.09
C VAL A 45 7.20 0.76 -13.81
N ASN A 46 7.75 1.48 -14.79
CA ASN A 46 9.02 2.20 -14.61
C ASN A 46 8.93 3.26 -13.51
N THR A 47 7.84 4.03 -13.48
CA THR A 47 7.61 5.04 -12.43
C THR A 47 7.39 4.38 -11.07
N LEU A 48 6.70 3.23 -11.03
CA LEU A 48 6.52 2.46 -9.79
C LEU A 48 7.87 1.95 -9.25
N TYR A 49 8.77 1.52 -10.13
CA TYR A 49 10.13 1.12 -9.76
C TYR A 49 10.95 2.30 -9.20
N ASP A 50 10.87 3.46 -9.84
CA ASP A 50 11.54 4.68 -9.37
C ASP A 50 11.01 5.09 -7.98
N ILE A 51 9.68 5.09 -7.79
CA ILE A 51 9.05 5.40 -6.50
C ILE A 51 9.50 4.40 -5.42
N SER A 52 9.52 3.10 -5.72
CA SER A 52 10.01 2.06 -4.80
C SER A 52 11.46 2.30 -4.39
N THR A 53 12.31 2.65 -5.36
CA THR A 53 13.73 2.95 -5.11
C THR A 53 13.90 4.19 -4.21
N VAL A 54 13.12 5.24 -4.47
CA VAL A 54 13.11 6.46 -3.64
C VAL A 54 12.58 6.18 -2.23
N ALA A 55 11.51 5.38 -2.11
CA ALA A 55 10.93 5.00 -0.83
C ALA A 55 11.94 4.22 0.03
N ASN A 56 12.66 3.27 -0.57
CA ASN A 56 13.74 2.55 0.08
C ASN A 56 14.89 3.48 0.51
N PHE A 57 15.29 4.43 -0.35
CA PHE A 57 16.35 5.39 -0.02
C PHE A 57 15.96 6.34 1.13
N MET A 58 14.71 6.79 1.15
CA MET A 58 14.19 7.69 2.19
C MET A 58 13.74 6.97 3.47
N VAL A 59 13.81 5.63 3.48
CA VAL A 59 13.38 4.77 4.60
C VAL A 59 11.91 5.02 4.97
N VAL A 60 11.05 5.06 3.96
CA VAL A 60 9.59 5.16 4.15
C VAL A 60 8.99 3.77 3.95
N GLU A 61 8.97 2.99 5.04
CA GLU A 61 8.57 1.57 5.04
C GLU A 61 7.14 1.36 4.49
N ASP A 62 6.17 2.15 4.96
CA ASP A 62 4.77 2.03 4.52
C ASP A 62 4.61 2.23 3.00
N LEU A 63 5.33 3.18 2.41
CA LEU A 63 5.28 3.43 0.97
C LEU A 63 5.97 2.32 0.19
N LEU A 64 7.10 1.81 0.70
CA LEU A 64 7.80 0.68 0.09
C LEU A 64 6.91 -0.57 0.10
N ASP A 65 6.21 -0.83 1.20
CA ASP A 65 5.27 -1.94 1.32
C ASP A 65 4.09 -1.82 0.35
N SER A 66 3.45 -0.65 0.26
CA SER A 66 2.38 -0.41 -0.71
C SER A 66 2.88 -0.60 -2.16
N CYS A 67 4.10 -0.16 -2.49
CA CYS A 67 4.71 -0.40 -3.79
C CYS A 67 4.93 -1.90 -4.06
N CYS A 68 5.48 -2.64 -3.09
CA CYS A 68 5.72 -4.08 -3.21
C CYS A 68 4.41 -4.86 -3.37
N GLN A 69 3.36 -4.49 -2.65
CA GLN A 69 2.04 -5.09 -2.78
C GLN A 69 1.45 -4.87 -4.19
N LYS A 70 1.62 -3.67 -4.75
CA LYS A 70 1.18 -3.37 -6.12
C LYS A 70 1.93 -4.21 -7.15
N ILE A 71 3.27 -4.28 -7.04
CA ILE A 71 4.12 -5.09 -7.93
C ILE A 71 3.72 -6.58 -7.84
N ALA A 72 3.56 -7.11 -6.63
CA ALA A 72 3.14 -8.49 -6.41
C ALA A 72 1.77 -8.78 -7.04
N SER A 73 0.83 -7.84 -6.94
CA SER A 73 -0.50 -7.94 -7.56
C SER A 73 -0.44 -7.93 -9.10
N MET A 74 0.54 -7.25 -9.69
CA MET A 74 0.75 -7.24 -11.14
C MET A 74 1.39 -8.54 -11.66
N ILE A 75 2.18 -9.22 -10.84
CA ILE A 75 2.82 -10.51 -11.17
C ILE A 75 1.85 -11.67 -10.99
N ARG A 76 0.99 -11.59 -9.97
CA ARG A 76 0.05 -12.67 -9.61
C ARG A 76 -0.82 -13.07 -10.81
N GLY A 77 -0.76 -14.36 -11.15
CA GLY A 77 -1.61 -14.95 -12.19
C GLY A 77 -1.19 -14.66 -13.63
N LYS A 78 -0.05 -14.00 -13.86
CA LYS A 78 0.52 -13.80 -15.20
C LYS A 78 1.49 -14.93 -15.56
N SER A 79 1.57 -15.25 -16.85
CA SER A 79 2.59 -16.19 -17.34
C SER A 79 3.98 -15.56 -17.32
N VAL A 80 5.02 -16.39 -17.38
CA VAL A 80 6.42 -15.94 -17.39
C VAL A 80 6.67 -14.99 -18.58
N GLU A 81 6.09 -15.28 -19.74
CA GLU A 81 6.20 -14.45 -20.95
C GLU A 81 5.50 -13.10 -20.79
N GLU A 82 4.35 -13.07 -20.12
CA GLU A 82 3.62 -11.83 -19.83
C GLU A 82 4.37 -10.96 -18.82
N ILE A 83 4.97 -11.57 -17.80
CA ILE A 83 5.81 -10.88 -16.81
C ILE A 83 7.04 -10.28 -17.52
N ARG A 84 7.72 -11.07 -18.36
CA ARG A 84 8.88 -10.58 -19.15
C ARG A 84 8.50 -9.37 -19.99
N LYS A 85 7.36 -9.40 -20.69
CA LYS A 85 6.86 -8.25 -21.45
C LYS A 85 6.51 -7.05 -20.58
N LEU A 86 5.84 -7.28 -19.45
CA LEU A 86 5.36 -6.22 -18.56
C LEU A 86 6.53 -5.43 -17.92
N PHE A 87 7.58 -6.14 -17.55
CA PHE A 87 8.79 -5.56 -16.96
C PHE A 87 9.88 -5.27 -18.00
N ASN A 88 9.60 -5.48 -19.28
CA ASN A 88 10.53 -5.27 -20.39
C ASN A 88 11.88 -5.99 -20.17
N ILE A 89 11.81 -7.27 -19.78
CA ILE A 89 12.94 -8.17 -19.52
C ILE A 89 13.20 -9.02 -20.76
N GLU A 90 14.45 -9.03 -21.23
CA GLU A 90 14.91 -9.90 -22.32
C GLU A 90 15.06 -11.35 -21.83
N ASN A 91 14.69 -12.33 -22.66
CA ASN A 91 14.91 -13.74 -22.34
C ASN A 91 16.37 -14.08 -22.66
N ASP A 92 17.17 -14.30 -21.62
CA ASP A 92 18.60 -14.62 -21.69
C ASP A 92 18.88 -16.14 -21.62
N PHE A 93 17.85 -16.97 -21.46
CA PHE A 93 17.97 -18.42 -21.45
C PHE A 93 18.06 -19.02 -22.86
N THR A 94 18.88 -20.06 -23.02
CA THR A 94 18.81 -20.92 -24.20
C THR A 94 17.52 -21.76 -24.18
N PRO A 95 17.03 -22.25 -25.34
CA PRO A 95 15.84 -23.09 -25.39
C PRO A 95 15.94 -24.36 -24.53
N GLU A 96 17.15 -24.93 -24.46
CA GLU A 96 17.44 -26.10 -23.63
C GLU A 96 17.35 -25.79 -22.13
N GLU A 97 17.96 -24.68 -21.68
CA GLU A 97 17.89 -24.24 -20.28
C GLU A 97 16.46 -23.84 -19.88
N GLU A 98 15.71 -23.18 -20.76
CA GLU A 98 14.32 -22.82 -20.49
C GLU A 98 13.42 -24.07 -20.37
N ALA A 99 13.68 -25.11 -21.15
CA ALA A 99 12.97 -26.39 -21.06
C ALA A 99 13.27 -27.10 -19.73
N GLU A 100 14.53 -27.16 -19.32
CA GLU A 100 14.96 -27.76 -18.05
C GLU A 100 14.34 -27.01 -16.85
N ILE A 101 14.41 -25.68 -16.84
CA ILE A 101 13.81 -24.84 -15.79
C ILE A 101 12.28 -25.03 -15.74
N ARG A 102 11.59 -25.17 -16.88
CA ARG A 102 10.15 -25.45 -16.92
C ARG A 102 9.79 -26.84 -16.38
N GLU A 103 10.62 -27.83 -16.64
CA GLU A 103 10.44 -29.19 -16.10
C GLU A 103 10.63 -29.19 -14.57
N GLU A 104 11.69 -28.56 -14.08
CA GLU A 104 11.97 -28.42 -12.64
C GLU A 104 10.89 -27.64 -11.89
N ASN A 105 10.34 -26.59 -12.51
CA ASN A 105 9.32 -25.73 -11.90
C ASN A 105 7.89 -26.13 -12.28
N SER A 106 7.70 -27.31 -12.86
CA SER A 106 6.39 -27.82 -13.27
C SER A 106 5.37 -27.87 -12.13
N TRP A 107 5.81 -28.10 -10.89
CA TRP A 107 4.97 -28.10 -9.68
C TRP A 107 4.33 -26.74 -9.36
N ALA A 108 4.94 -25.63 -9.80
CA ALA A 108 4.46 -24.26 -9.56
C ALA A 108 3.64 -23.71 -10.75
N LEU A 109 3.67 -24.41 -11.89
CA LEU A 109 2.99 -24.03 -13.14
C LEU A 109 1.70 -24.84 -13.38
N LEU A 110 1.36 -25.78 -12.49
CA LEU A 110 0.10 -26.54 -12.45
C LEU A 110 -0.98 -25.80 -11.64
#